data_AF-A0A3M0WXI6-F1
#
_entry.id   AF-A0A3M0WXI6-F1
#
_cell.length_a   1.000
_cell.length_b   1.000
_cell.length_c   1.000
_cell.angle_alpha   90.00
_cell.angle_beta   90.00
_cell.angle_gamma   90.00
#
_symmetry.space_group_name_H-M   'P 1'
#
loop_
_entity.id
_entity.type
_entity.pdbx_description
1 polymer ?
#
loop_
_entity_poly.entity_id
_entity_poly.type
_entity_poly.pdbx_seq_one_letter_code
_entity_poly.pdbx_strand_id
1 'polypeptide(L)'
;MNEKETPIQTQLSYKGCPHFGLRHDQATKLMFASPRAGCHLKESAQPVDLAHQGQYCLTSQFTACPYLQSAKRNNAQKLAAPAKRKGFLGWLLPS
;
A
#
# COMPACT_ATOMS: atom_id res chain seq x y z
N MET A 1 6.36 -22.79 26.91
CA MET A 1 5.38 -22.14 26.03
C MET A 1 5.74 -20.67 25.97
N ASN A 2 6.28 -20.19 24.85
CA ASN A 2 6.55 -18.78 24.63
C ASN A 2 5.95 -18.43 23.27
N GLU A 3 4.66 -18.12 23.26
CA GLU A 3 4.00 -17.64 22.05
C GLU A 3 4.28 -16.15 21.91
N LYS A 4 5.08 -15.85 20.89
CA LYS A 4 5.39 -14.50 20.44
C LYS A 4 4.12 -13.99 19.74
N GLU A 5 3.29 -13.26 20.47
CA GLU A 5 2.14 -12.56 19.90
C GLU A 5 2.64 -11.50 18.92
N THR A 6 2.64 -11.83 17.64
CA THR A 6 2.79 -10.86 16.56
C THR A 6 1.42 -10.21 16.37
N PRO A 7 1.23 -8.92 16.70
CA PRO A 7 -0.05 -8.28 16.44
C PRO A 7 -0.23 -8.18 14.91
N ILE A 8 -1.13 -8.99 14.38
CA ILE A 8 -1.73 -8.75 13.08
C ILE A 8 -2.51 -7.44 13.24
N GLN A 9 -1.90 -6.33 12.83
CA GLN A 9 -2.58 -5.04 12.79
C GLN A 9 -3.72 -5.15 11.78
N THR A 10 -4.91 -5.48 12.30
CA THR A 10 -6.19 -5.45 11.61
C THR A 10 -6.32 -4.10 10.93
N GLN A 11 -6.23 -4.10 9.60
CA GLN A 11 -6.51 -2.96 8.73
C GLN A 11 -8.00 -2.61 8.87
N LEU A 12 -8.35 -1.88 9.93
CA LEU A 12 -9.64 -1.21 10.01
C LEU A 12 -9.75 -0.33 8.78
N SER A 13 -10.82 -0.51 8.01
CA SER A 13 -11.14 0.30 6.83
C SER A 13 -11.45 1.74 7.28
N TYR A 14 -10.39 2.48 7.58
CA TYR A 14 -10.47 3.89 7.89
C TYR A 14 -10.87 4.61 6.59
N LYS A 15 -12.02 5.27 6.58
CA LYS A 15 -12.52 5.98 5.39
C LYS A 15 -11.69 7.21 5.00
N GLY A 16 -10.67 7.56 5.78
CA GLY A 16 -9.77 8.70 5.53
C GLY A 16 -8.34 8.27 5.18
N CYS A 17 -7.46 9.25 4.98
CA CYS A 17 -6.05 8.96 4.74
C CYS A 17 -5.39 8.40 6.02
N PRO A 18 -4.75 7.20 5.99
CA PRO A 18 -4.14 6.60 7.18
C PRO A 18 -2.92 7.38 7.69
N HIS A 19 -2.36 8.26 6.87
CA HIS A 19 -1.22 9.11 7.20
C HIS A 19 -1.65 10.50 7.69
N PHE A 20 -2.94 10.84 7.67
CA PHE A 20 -3.42 12.15 8.07
C PHE A 20 -3.89 12.15 9.54
N GLY A 21 -3.27 12.99 10.35
CA GLY A 21 -3.51 13.05 11.81
C GLY A 21 -3.09 14.38 12.42
N LEU A 22 -3.03 14.47 13.75
CA LEU A 22 -2.54 15.69 14.42
C LEU A 22 -1.03 15.87 14.20
N ARG A 23 -0.56 17.11 14.02
CA ARG A 23 0.87 17.40 13.79
C ARG A 23 1.81 16.80 14.85
N HIS A 24 1.39 16.80 16.11
CA HIS A 24 2.19 16.31 17.24
C HIS A 24 1.76 14.92 17.72
N ASP A 25 0.79 14.30 17.06
CA ASP A 25 0.28 12.97 17.42
C ASP A 25 -0.24 12.23 16.17
N GLN A 26 0.55 11.27 15.68
CA GLN A 26 0.20 10.44 14.52
C GLN A 26 -0.87 9.38 14.85
N ALA A 27 -1.07 9.02 16.12
CA ALA A 27 -2.04 8.02 16.52
C ALA A 27 -3.47 8.57 16.36
N THR A 28 -3.68 9.85 16.66
CA THR A 28 -4.94 10.54 16.38
C THR A 28 -5.11 10.78 14.88
N LYS A 29 -5.99 10.00 14.24
CA LYS A 29 -6.36 10.14 12.83
C LYS A 29 -7.49 11.15 12.65
N LEU A 30 -7.36 12.03 11.66
CA LEU A 30 -8.36 13.05 11.38
C LEU A 30 -9.15 12.72 10.11
N MET A 31 -10.48 12.82 10.20
CA MET A 31 -11.38 12.59 9.07
C MET A 31 -11.76 13.90 8.34
N PHE A 32 -11.29 15.04 8.83
CA PHE A 32 -11.66 16.38 8.36
C PHE A 32 -10.45 17.31 8.37
N ALA A 33 -10.49 18.36 7.56
CA ALA A 33 -9.44 19.37 7.50
C ALA A 33 -9.34 20.15 8.82
N SER A 34 -8.12 20.34 9.33
CA SER A 34 -7.86 21.11 10.55
C SER A 34 -6.50 21.81 10.45
N PRO A 35 -6.36 23.05 10.94
CA PRO A 35 -5.06 23.74 11.01
C PRO A 35 -4.02 23.00 11.87
N ARG A 36 -4.48 22.15 12.79
CA ARG A 36 -3.62 21.33 13.65
C ARG A 36 -3.26 19.99 13.02
N ALA A 37 -3.78 19.68 11.84
CA ALA A 37 -3.52 18.44 11.12
C ALA A 37 -2.16 18.48 10.38
N GLY A 38 -1.60 17.30 10.14
CA GLY A 38 -0.37 17.09 9.37
C GLY A 38 -0.36 15.74 8.67
N CYS A 39 0.43 15.65 7.60
CA CYS A 39 0.72 14.39 6.93
C CYS A 39 1.93 13.72 7.61
N HIS A 40 1.77 12.47 8.00
CA HIS A 40 2.80 11.64 8.61
C HIS A 40 3.33 10.56 7.66
N LEU A 41 3.14 10.76 6.35
CA LEU A 41 3.79 9.90 5.37
C LEU A 41 5.29 10.18 5.44
N LYS A 42 6.05 9.22 5.99
CA LYS A 42 7.51 9.35 6.18
C LYS A 42 8.28 9.26 4.86
N GLU A 43 7.72 8.56 3.87
CA GLU A 43 8.27 8.57 2.52
C GLU A 43 7.93 9.90 1.87
N SER A 44 8.95 10.71 1.62
CA SER A 44 8.83 11.83 0.70
C SER A 44 8.35 11.30 -0.63
N ALA A 45 7.32 11.92 -1.20
CA ALA A 45 6.95 11.67 -2.58
C ALA A 45 8.22 11.80 -3.44
N GLN A 46 8.50 10.78 -4.25
CA GLN A 46 9.60 10.85 -5.21
C GLN A 46 9.42 12.14 -6.03
N PRO A 47 10.47 12.96 -6.18
CA PRO A 47 10.36 14.18 -6.94
C PRO A 47 9.91 13.87 -8.35
N VAL A 48 9.05 14.73 -8.86
CA VAL A 48 8.47 14.59 -10.18
C VAL A 48 9.55 14.90 -11.22
N ASP A 49 10.04 13.88 -11.92
CA ASP A 49 11.00 14.05 -13.02
C ASP A 49 10.26 14.62 -14.25
N LEU A 50 10.44 15.92 -14.47
CA LEU A 50 9.81 16.64 -15.56
C LEU A 50 10.40 16.28 -16.93
N ALA A 51 11.70 16.00 -17.00
CA ALA A 51 12.35 15.60 -18.25
C ALA A 51 11.81 14.24 -18.70
N HIS A 52 11.70 13.29 -17.76
CA HIS A 52 11.08 11.99 -18.03
C HIS A 52 9.63 12.12 -18.52
N GLN A 53 8.82 12.94 -17.87
CA GLN A 53 7.42 13.13 -18.28
C GLN A 53 7.28 13.76 -19.66
N GLY A 54 8.09 14.79 -19.95
CA GLY A 54 8.11 15.43 -21.26
C GLY A 54 8.53 14.48 -22.38
N GLN A 55 9.40 13.52 -22.07
CA GLN A 55 9.85 12.52 -23.05
C GLN A 55 8.83 11.40 -23.27
N TYR A 56 8.18 10.91 -22.21
CA TYR A 56 7.35 9.69 -22.28
C TYR A 56 5.87 9.91 -21.95
N CYS A 57 5.54 10.52 -20.81
CA CYS A 57 4.20 10.43 -20.22
C CYS A 57 3.11 11.12 -21.05
N LEU A 58 3.45 12.19 -21.77
CA LEU A 58 2.51 13.01 -22.55
C LEU A 58 2.83 12.97 -24.06
N THR A 59 3.50 11.91 -24.52
CA THR A 59 3.91 11.76 -25.92
C THR A 59 3.46 10.41 -26.48
N SER A 60 3.65 10.22 -27.79
CA SER A 60 3.45 8.91 -28.43
C SER A 60 4.39 7.82 -27.88
N GLN A 61 5.45 8.18 -27.15
CA GLN A 61 6.40 7.25 -26.53
C GLN A 61 5.90 6.68 -25.19
N PHE A 62 4.70 7.04 -24.73
CA PHE A 62 4.12 6.57 -23.46
C PHE A 62 4.24 5.05 -23.26
N THR A 63 3.98 4.26 -24.29
CA THR A 63 4.05 2.79 -24.22
C THR A 63 5.48 2.26 -24.01
N ALA A 64 6.49 3.04 -24.36
CA ALA A 64 7.91 2.73 -24.12
C ALA A 64 8.42 3.20 -22.75
N CYS A 65 7.59 3.88 -21.93
CA CYS A 65 7.97 4.35 -20.61
C CYS A 65 8.47 3.19 -19.71
N PRO A 66 9.70 3.26 -19.15
CA PRO A 66 10.25 2.19 -18.32
C PRO A 66 9.46 1.98 -17.02
N TYR A 67 8.87 3.02 -16.45
CA TYR A 67 8.01 2.90 -15.27
C TYR A 67 6.72 2.15 -15.60
N LEU A 68 6.10 2.42 -16.75
CA LEU A 68 4.92 1.71 -17.21
C LEU A 68 5.21 0.22 -17.45
N GLN A 69 6.34 -0.08 -18.10
CA GLN A 69 6.76 -1.46 -18.37
C GLN A 69 7.05 -2.23 -17.08
N SER A 70 7.72 -1.58 -16.13
CA SER A 70 7.99 -2.16 -14.80
C SER A 70 6.70 -2.42 -14.03
N ALA A 71 5.76 -1.48 -14.03
CA ALA A 71 4.45 -1.64 -13.39
C ALA A 71 3.63 -2.79 -13.98
N LYS A 72 3.62 -2.94 -15.32
CA LYS A 72 2.96 -4.07 -16.01
C LYS A 72 3.53 -5.42 -15.55
N ARG A 73 4.86 -5.54 -15.48
CA ARG A 73 5.54 -6.76 -15.00
C ARG A 73 5.18 -7.08 -13.55
N ASN A 74 5.24 -6.09 -12.67
CA ASN A 74 4.92 -6.28 -11.25
C ASN A 74 3.46 -6.71 -11.05
N ASN A 75 2.52 -6.10 -11.78
CA ASN A 75 1.12 -6.50 -11.74
C ASN A 75 0.92 -7.92 -12.28
N ALA A 76 1.54 -8.27 -13.42
CA ALA A 76 1.46 -9.61 -13.96
C ALA A 76 1.98 -10.66 -12.96
N GLN A 77 3.09 -10.38 -12.25
CA GLN A 77 3.62 -11.25 -11.21
C GLN A 77 2.66 -11.38 -10.00
N LYS A 78 2.01 -10.27 -9.62
CA LYS A 78 1.01 -10.29 -8.54
C LYS A 78 -0.21 -11.14 -8.89
N LEU A 79 -0.67 -11.07 -10.13
CA LEU A 79 -1.79 -11.91 -10.61
C LEU A 79 -1.39 -13.37 -10.78
N ALA A 80 -0.14 -13.64 -11.17
CA ALA A 80 0.38 -14.99 -11.35
C ALA A 80 0.81 -15.68 -10.05
N ALA A 81 0.91 -14.95 -8.93
CA ALA A 81 1.27 -15.53 -7.65
C ALA A 81 0.18 -16.53 -7.20
N PRO A 82 0.54 -17.80 -6.93
CA PRO A 82 -0.44 -18.78 -6.48
C PRO A 82 -1.03 -18.33 -5.13
N ALA A 83 -2.36 -18.20 -5.08
CA ALA A 83 -3.05 -17.93 -3.84
C ALA A 83 -2.73 -19.06 -2.85
N LYS A 84 -2.00 -18.75 -1.76
CA LYS A 84 -1.79 -19.69 -0.65
C LYS A 84 -3.15 -20.00 -0.01
N ARG A 85 -3.86 -21.00 -0.54
CA ARG A 85 -5.00 -21.63 0.12
C ARG A 85 -4.46 -22.33 1.36
N LYS A 86 -4.70 -21.75 2.55
CA LYS A 86 -4.47 -22.45 3.81
C LYS A 86 -5.50 -23.59 3.87
N GLY A 87 -5.09 -24.79 3.49
CA GLY A 87 -5.89 -26.00 3.65
C GLY A 87 -6.06 -26.28 5.14
N PHE A 88 -7.29 -26.19 5.62
CA PHE A 88 -7.69 -26.69 6.93
C PHE A 88 -7.90 -28.20 6.80
N LEU A 89 -6.86 -29.00 6.99
CA LEU A 89 -7.03 -30.43 7.30
C LEU A 89 -7.26 -30.52 8.81
N GLY A 90 -8.53 -30.55 9.20
CA GLY A 90 -8.95 -30.54 10.59
C GLY A 90 -10.07 -31.54 10.88
N TRP A 91 -9.70 -32.81 11.10
CA TRP A 91 -10.40 -33.82 11.92
C TRP A 91 -11.85 -34.21 11.56
N LEU A 92 -12.02 -35.34 10.87
CA LEU A 92 -13.19 -36.21 11.07
C LEU A 92 -12.77 -37.42 11.93
N LEU A 93 -13.09 -37.35 13.21
CA LEU A 93 -13.61 -38.49 13.99
C LEU A 93 -14.34 -37.88 15.19
N PRO A 94 -15.63 -38.21 15.40
CA PRO A 94 -15.90 -39.05 16.58
C PRO A 94 -17.11 -40.00 16.43
N SER A 95 -17.01 -41.16 17.08
CA SER A 95 -17.99 -41.68 18.05
C SER A 95 -17.34 -42.77 18.89
#